data_AF-F0S489-F1
#
_entry.id   AF-F0S489-F1
#
_cell.length_a   1.000
_cell.length_b   1.000
_cell.length_c   1.000
_cell.angle_alpha   90.00
_cell.angle_beta   90.00
_cell.angle_gamma   90.00
#
_symmetry.space_group_name_H-M   'P 1'
#
loop_
_entity.id
_entity.type
_entity.pdbx_description
1 polymer ?
#
loop_
_entity_poly.entity_id
_entity_poly.type
_entity_poly.pdbx_seq_one_letter_code
_entity_poly.pdbx_strand_id
1 'polypeptide(L)'
;MFKNLLDKFKLFFKGAFVDSSTDKLEVKARNINDNLLTVVLSERLGIPNPMYYYTIEILPYIAKDLKGWNRRMAEKKSIISSAIGEIGEP
;
A
#
# COMPACT_ATOMS: atom_id res chain seq x y z
N MET A 1 -4.03 -13.60 40.97
CA MET A 1 -3.99 -12.18 40.57
C MET A 1 -2.70 -11.82 39.83
N PHE A 2 -1.51 -12.09 40.36
CA PHE A 2 -0.21 -11.77 39.72
C PHE A 2 0.08 -12.51 38.39
N LYS A 3 -0.29 -13.80 38.27
CA LYS A 3 -0.10 -14.56 37.00
C LYS A 3 -0.84 -13.91 35.82
N ASN A 4 -2.08 -13.49 36.03
CA ASN A 4 -2.88 -12.81 35.01
C ASN A 4 -2.30 -11.46 34.58
N LEU A 5 -1.54 -10.79 35.46
CA LEU A 5 -0.87 -9.53 35.13
C LEU A 5 0.37 -9.78 34.26
N LEU A 6 1.18 -10.78 34.62
CA LEU A 6 2.35 -11.21 33.84
C LEU A 6 1.96 -11.71 32.44
N ASP A 7 0.87 -12.46 32.33
CA ASP A 7 0.36 -12.93 31.03
C ASP A 7 -0.10 -11.76 30.16
N LYS A 8 -0.81 -10.77 30.73
CA LYS A 8 -1.20 -9.54 30.02
C LYS A 8 0.02 -8.72 29.60
N PHE A 9 1.04 -8.63 30.44
CA PHE A 9 2.28 -7.92 30.13
C PHE A 9 3.04 -8.62 29.00
N LYS A 10 3.13 -9.96 29.04
CA LYS A 10 3.73 -10.75 27.96
C LYS A 10 2.97 -10.63 26.64
N LEU A 11 1.64 -10.61 26.70
CA LEU A 11 0.78 -10.36 25.53
C LEU A 11 0.97 -8.94 24.97
N PHE A 12 1.09 -7.93 25.83
CA PHE A 12 1.37 -6.56 25.42
C PHE A 12 2.72 -6.44 24.69
N PHE A 13 3.79 -7.00 25.25
CA PHE A 13 5.10 -7.01 24.59
C PHE A 13 5.10 -7.86 23.31
N LYS A 14 4.39 -8.98 23.29
CA LYS A 14 4.23 -9.77 22.06
C LYS A 14 3.50 -8.95 20.98
N GLY A 15 2.45 -8.21 21.31
CA GLY A 15 1.77 -7.33 20.36
C GLY A 15 2.62 -6.15 19.91
N ALA A 16 3.38 -5.54 20.83
CA ALA A 16 4.24 -4.38 20.54
C ALA A 16 5.47 -4.74 19.70
N PHE A 17 5.99 -5.97 19.82
CA PHE A 17 7.17 -6.43 19.07
C PHE A 17 6.83 -7.32 17.87
N VAL A 18 5.64 -7.93 17.81
CA VAL A 18 5.15 -8.78 16.70
C VAL A 18 4.02 -8.07 15.97
N ASP A 19 4.23 -6.81 15.60
CA ASP A 19 3.20 -6.00 14.95
C ASP A 19 3.12 -6.29 13.44
N SER A 20 2.76 -7.53 13.09
CA SER A 20 2.44 -7.92 11.70
C SER A 20 1.29 -7.09 11.13
N SER A 21 0.46 -6.49 11.99
CA SER A 21 -0.67 -5.65 11.57
C SER A 21 -0.18 -4.35 10.95
N THR A 22 0.84 -3.70 11.51
CA THR A 22 1.43 -2.48 10.92
C THR A 22 2.08 -2.73 9.57
N ASP A 23 2.79 -3.85 9.40
CA ASP A 23 3.41 -4.21 8.11
C ASP A 23 2.35 -4.36 7.02
N LYS A 24 1.24 -5.04 7.33
CA LYS A 24 0.11 -5.19 6.39
C LYS A 24 -0.53 -3.84 6.04
N LEU A 25 -0.68 -2.95 7.02
CA LEU A 25 -1.21 -1.61 6.80
C LEU A 25 -0.29 -0.78 5.90
N GLU A 26 1.03 -0.87 6.09
CA GLU A 26 2.00 -0.16 5.25
C GLU A 26 1.96 -0.66 3.81
N VAL A 27 1.90 -1.99 3.60
CA VAL A 27 1.76 -2.58 2.27
C VAL A 27 0.47 -2.12 1.61
N LYS A 28 -0.65 -2.10 2.33
CA LYS A 28 -1.94 -1.62 1.81
C LYS A 28 -1.89 -0.13 1.45
N ALA A 29 -1.33 0.71 2.31
CA ALA A 29 -1.16 2.13 2.03
C ALA A 29 -0.29 2.36 0.78
N ARG A 30 0.76 1.56 0.63
CA ARG A 30 1.64 1.58 -0.55
C ARG A 30 0.91 1.15 -1.83
N ASN A 31 0.10 0.09 -1.77
CA ASN A 31 -0.73 -0.36 -2.89
C ASN A 31 -1.73 0.72 -3.33
N ILE A 32 -2.38 1.40 -2.37
CA ILE A 32 -3.31 2.50 -2.65
C ILE A 32 -2.56 3.66 -3.35
N ASN A 33 -1.37 4.01 -2.86
CA ASN A 33 -0.56 5.07 -3.48
C ASN A 33 -0.12 4.69 -4.90
N ASP A 34 0.25 3.42 -5.12
CA ASP A 34 0.64 2.93 -6.45
C ASP A 34 -0.54 2.96 -7.44
N ASN A 35 -1.75 2.68 -6.97
CA ASN A 35 -2.97 2.79 -7.77
C ASN A 35 -3.27 4.26 -8.12
N LEU A 36 -3.14 5.18 -7.15
CA LEU A 36 -3.29 6.62 -7.39
C LEU A 36 -2.31 7.10 -8.48
N LEU A 37 -1.03 6.76 -8.34
CA LEU A 37 0.02 7.10 -9.32
C LEU A 37 -0.32 6.57 -10.71
N THR A 38 -0.85 5.34 -10.79
CA THR A 38 -1.28 4.73 -12.06
C THR A 38 -2.42 5.51 -12.70
N VAL A 39 -3.40 5.97 -11.92
CA VAL A 39 -4.52 6.79 -12.43
C VAL A 39 -4.03 8.16 -12.88
N VAL A 40 -3.11 8.80 -12.14
CA VAL A 40 -2.52 10.08 -12.57
C VAL A 40 -1.74 9.93 -13.88
N LEU A 41 -1.00 8.83 -14.04
CA LEU A 41 -0.17 8.55 -15.21
C LEU A 41 -0.89 7.79 -16.33
N SER A 42 -2.20 7.58 -16.22
CA SER A 42 -3.02 6.82 -17.17
C SER A 42 -2.88 7.29 -18.61
N GLU A 43 -2.84 8.60 -18.86
CA GLU A 43 -2.60 9.17 -20.20
C GLU A 43 -1.28 8.71 -20.80
N ARG A 44 -0.22 8.62 -19.97
CA ARG A 44 1.10 8.14 -20.43
C ARG A 44 1.08 6.64 -20.74
N LEU A 45 0.15 5.89 -20.15
CA LEU A 45 -0.10 4.48 -20.45
C LEU A 45 -1.04 4.31 -21.65
N GLY A 46 -1.52 5.39 -22.26
CA GLY A 46 -2.49 5.35 -23.37
C GLY A 46 -3.92 5.06 -22.92
N ILE A 47 -4.21 5.21 -21.62
CA ILE A 47 -5.55 5.06 -21.06
C ILE A 47 -6.15 6.46 -20.91
N PRO A 48 -7.19 6.82 -21.67
CA PRO A 48 -7.79 8.14 -21.58
C PRO A 48 -8.40 8.37 -20.20
N ASN A 49 -8.08 9.51 -19.59
CA ASN A 49 -8.54 9.91 -18.28
C ASN A 49 -9.27 11.28 -18.37
N PRO A 50 -10.60 11.30 -18.17
CA PRO A 50 -11.38 12.53 -18.27
C PRO A 50 -10.98 13.58 -17.21
N MET A 51 -10.32 13.16 -16.13
CA MET A 51 -9.88 14.02 -15.03
C MET A 51 -8.42 14.45 -15.16
N TYR A 52 -7.72 14.13 -16.26
CA TYR A 52 -6.29 14.37 -16.39
C TYR A 52 -5.87 15.83 -16.17
N TYR A 53 -6.67 16.77 -16.66
CA TYR A 53 -6.44 18.21 -16.49
C TYR A 53 -6.32 18.62 -15.01
N TYR A 54 -7.04 17.93 -14.12
CA TYR A 54 -7.00 18.19 -12.69
C TYR A 54 -5.93 17.36 -11.99
N THR A 55 -5.71 16.12 -12.43
CA THR A 55 -4.79 15.21 -11.75
C THR A 55 -3.32 15.54 -12.04
N ILE A 56 -3.03 16.23 -13.14
CA ILE A 56 -1.67 16.63 -13.50
C ILE A 56 -1.08 17.66 -12.52
N GLU A 57 -1.92 18.49 -11.88
CA GLU A 57 -1.49 19.47 -10.87
C GLU A 57 -0.85 18.79 -9.65
N ILE A 58 -1.20 17.53 -9.41
CA ILE A 58 -0.69 16.73 -8.30
C ILE A 58 0.74 16.23 -8.60
N LEU A 59 1.14 16.18 -9.88
CA LEU A 59 2.39 15.55 -10.34
C LEU A 59 3.65 16.04 -9.61
N PRO A 60 3.85 17.34 -9.33
CA PRO A 60 5.03 17.82 -8.60
C PRO A 60 5.14 17.26 -7.18
N TYR A 61 4.00 16.99 -6.53
CA TYR A 61 3.96 16.47 -5.15
C TYR A 61 4.29 14.99 -5.07
N ILE A 62 4.02 14.24 -6.13
CA ILE A 62 4.24 12.79 -6.23
C ILE A 62 5.48 12.42 -7.05
N ALA A 63 6.16 13.40 -7.64
CA ALA A 63 7.28 13.19 -8.55
C ALA A 63 8.42 12.35 -7.92
N LYS A 64 8.69 12.56 -6.63
CA LYS A 64 9.70 11.81 -5.87
C LYS A 64 9.40 10.30 -5.80
N ASP A 65 8.14 9.92 -5.85
CA ASP A 65 7.70 8.54 -5.68
C ASP A 65 7.69 7.76 -7.01
N LEU A 66 7.75 8.47 -8.14
CA LEU A 66 7.70 7.90 -9.49
C LEU A 66 8.79 6.86 -9.75
N LYS A 67 10.03 7.09 -9.31
CA LYS A 67 11.13 6.13 -9.52
C LYS A 67 10.86 4.81 -8.78
N GLY A 68 10.38 4.91 -7.53
CA GLY A 68 10.03 3.74 -6.73
C GLY A 68 8.84 3.00 -7.29
N TRP A 69 7.82 3.74 -7.72
CA TRP A 69 6.63 3.20 -8.37
C TRP A 69 6.96 2.47 -9.68
N ASN A 70 7.76 3.08 -10.56
CA ASN A 70 8.18 2.47 -11.83
C ASN A 70 8.82 1.10 -11.62
N ARG A 71 9.74 1.00 -10.64
CA ARG A 71 10.37 -0.28 -10.30
C ARG A 71 9.35 -1.30 -9.80
N ARG A 72 8.46 -0.91 -8.89
CA ARG A 72 7.42 -1.81 -8.35
C ARG A 72 6.45 -2.28 -9.42
N MET A 73 6.04 -1.40 -10.33
CA MET A 73 5.16 -1.78 -11.44
C MET A 73 5.85 -2.75 -12.41
N ALA A 74 7.15 -2.56 -12.68
CA ALA A 74 7.92 -3.51 -13.49
C ALA A 74 8.05 -4.89 -12.85
N GLU A 75 8.16 -4.94 -11.52
CA GLU A 75 8.24 -6.18 -10.74
C GLU A 75 6.86 -6.81 -10.45
N LYS A 76 5.76 -6.08 -10.72
CA LYS A 76 4.40 -6.50 -10.40
C LYS A 76 3.96 -7.63 -11.34
N LYS A 77 3.85 -8.85 -10.79
CA LYS A 77 3.48 -10.04 -11.56
C LYS A 77 2.06 -9.98 -12.15
N SER A 78 1.06 -9.65 -11.33
CA SER A 78 -0.34 -9.55 -11.75
C SER A 78 -1.17 -8.78 -10.74
N ILE A 79 -2.10 -7.95 -11.23
CA ILE A 79 -3.09 -7.26 -10.39
C ILE A 79 -4.03 -8.28 -9.75
N ILE A 80 -4.39 -9.33 -10.49
CA ILE A 80 -5.31 -10.37 -10.04
C ILE A 80 -4.70 -11.13 -8.85
N SER A 81 -3.42 -11.52 -8.91
CA SER A 81 -2.79 -12.20 -7.77
C SER A 81 -2.77 -11.34 -6.50
N SER A 82 -2.56 -10.03 -6.64
CA SER A 82 -2.60 -9.10 -5.50
C SER A 82 -4.03 -8.97 -4.95
N ALA A 83 -5.03 -8.83 -5.82
CA ALA A 83 -6.43 -8.73 -5.41
C ALA A 83 -6.91 -10.00 -4.70
N ILE A 84 -6.58 -11.20 -5.21
CA ILE A 84 -6.97 -12.46 -4.57
C ILE A 84 -6.32 -12.59 -3.18
N GLY A 85 -5.06 -12.16 -3.03
CA GLY A 85 -4.38 -12.12 -1.73
C GLY A 85 -5.06 -11.20 -0.72
N GLU A 86 -5.59 -10.06 -1.16
CA GLU A 86 -6.32 -9.11 -0.29
C GLU A 86 -7.72 -9.61 0.09
N ILE A 87 -8.38 -10.42 -0.75
CA ILE A 87 -9.74 -10.96 -0.50
C ILE A 87 -9.68 -12.23 0.37
N GLY A 88 -8.57 -12.96 0.35
CA GLY A 88 -8.38 -14.22 1.07
C GLY A 88 -7.94 -14.10 2.53
N GLU A 89 -7.67 -12.89 3.04
CA GLU A 89 -7.39 -12.67 4.46
C GLU A 89 -8.69 -12.26 5.21
N PRO A 90 -9.08 -12.95 6.30
CA PRO A 90 -10.15 -12.50 7.19
C PRO A 90 -9.78 -11.22 7.95
#